data_AF-A0A2R4JX97-F1
#
_entry.id   AF-A0A2R4JX97-F1
#
_cell.length_a   1.000
_cell.length_b   1.000
_cell.length_c   1.000
_cell.angle_alpha   90.00
_cell.angle_beta   90.00
_cell.angle_gamma   90.00
#
_symmetry.space_group_name_H-M   'P 1'
#
loop_
_entity.id
_entity.type
_entity.pdbx_description
1 polymer ?
#
loop_
_entity_poly.entity_id
_entity_poly.type
_entity_poly.pdbx_seq_one_letter_code
_entity_poly.pdbx_strand_id
1 'polypeptide(L)'
;MGHLDHAAFGWLTPVLSYAMACIGAALGLRCTVRALGASGRSRRNWLITAASAIGTGIWTMHFVAMLGFGVTGTDIRYDVPLTVLSLLVAMVVVCAGVFAVGYSKEGTRALLIGGLTTGLGVASMHYLGMAAVRLHGDVTYDAVRVGLSVLIAVVAATAALWAALNIKSPIAVTLASVVMGLAVSSMHYTGMFAVRVHVTPSGEALPGATAMQFIFPLAVGLGSYLFLTSAFVALSPTTGERAASASAQQEKSAQDLPGRQPARTA
;
A
#
# COMPACT_ATOMS: atom_id res chain seq x y z
N MET A 1 16.21 -10.32 -29.23
CA MET A 1 15.76 -9.99 -27.86
C MET A 1 15.22 -8.57 -27.91
N GLY A 2 14.02 -8.31 -27.42
CA GLY A 2 13.52 -6.93 -27.32
C GLY A 2 14.30 -6.18 -26.23
N HIS A 3 14.73 -4.95 -26.50
CA HIS A 3 15.24 -4.10 -25.43
C HIS A 3 14.08 -3.74 -24.48
N LEU A 4 14.33 -3.87 -23.18
CA LEU A 4 13.40 -3.47 -22.13
C LEU A 4 13.73 -2.03 -21.74
N ASP A 5 12.79 -1.12 -21.96
CA ASP A 5 12.87 0.23 -21.42
C ASP A 5 12.04 0.28 -20.14
N HIS A 6 12.69 0.54 -19.01
CA HIS A 6 12.03 0.72 -17.71
C HIS A 6 11.59 2.17 -17.46
N ALA A 7 11.90 3.06 -18.39
CA ALA A 7 11.70 4.50 -18.31
C ALA A 7 11.26 5.05 -19.68
N ALA A 8 10.28 4.41 -20.32
CA ALA A 8 9.75 4.86 -21.62
C ALA A 8 9.25 6.32 -21.61
N PHE A 9 8.85 6.83 -20.44
CA PHE A 9 8.47 8.23 -20.19
C PHE A 9 9.54 9.00 -19.37
N GLY A 10 10.78 8.54 -19.37
CA GLY A 10 11.87 9.06 -18.52
C GLY A 10 11.69 8.70 -17.04
N TRP A 11 12.28 9.51 -16.15
CA TRP A 11 12.25 9.28 -14.70
C TRP A 11 10.89 9.53 -14.04
N LEU A 12 9.90 10.02 -14.79
CA LEU A 12 8.59 10.37 -14.25
C LEU A 12 7.86 9.16 -13.65
N THR A 13 7.76 8.06 -14.39
CA THR A 13 7.03 6.86 -13.93
C THR A 13 7.69 6.19 -12.73
N PRO A 14 9.03 5.99 -12.66
CA PRO A 14 9.69 5.52 -11.44
C PRO A 14 9.47 6.42 -10.23
N VAL A 15 9.56 7.74 -10.39
CA VAL A 15 9.41 8.70 -9.29
C VAL A 15 7.97 8.72 -8.78
N LEU A 16 6.98 8.76 -9.68
CA LEU A 16 5.56 8.70 -9.29
C LEU A 16 5.23 7.37 -8.63
N SER A 17 5.70 6.26 -9.19
CA SER A 17 5.56 4.92 -8.61
C SER A 17 6.09 4.89 -7.17
N TYR A 18 7.32 5.35 -6.96
CA TYR A 18 7.94 5.45 -5.64
C TYR A 18 7.14 6.32 -4.67
N ALA A 19 6.67 7.49 -5.12
CA ALA A 19 5.83 8.38 -4.32
C ALA A 19 4.52 7.69 -3.88
N MET A 20 3.88 6.93 -4.76
CA MET A 20 2.66 6.18 -4.44
C MET A 20 2.90 5.11 -3.37
N ALA A 21 4.03 4.40 -3.42
CA ALA A 21 4.39 3.46 -2.36
C ALA A 21 4.68 4.17 -1.02
N CYS A 22 5.35 5.32 -1.04
CA CYS A 22 5.60 6.11 0.16
C CYS A 22 4.28 6.59 0.79
N ILE A 23 3.35 7.10 0.00
CA ILE A 23 2.03 7.56 0.46
C ILE A 23 1.23 6.40 1.08
N GLY A 24 1.16 5.26 0.38
CA GLY A 24 0.48 4.07 0.87
C GLY A 24 1.07 3.55 2.19
N ALA A 25 2.41 3.51 2.27
CA ALA A 25 3.12 3.13 3.49
C ALA A 25 2.87 4.10 4.65
N ALA A 26 2.98 5.41 4.40
CA ALA A 26 2.77 6.43 5.43
C ALA A 26 1.35 6.38 5.99
N LEU A 27 0.36 6.30 5.11
CA LEU A 27 -1.05 6.21 5.47
C LEU A 27 -1.34 4.91 6.21
N GLY A 28 -0.81 3.79 5.73
CA GLY A 28 -0.88 2.48 6.36
C GLY A 28 -0.36 2.47 7.79
N LEU A 29 0.85 2.98 8.01
CA LEU A 29 1.47 3.06 9.34
C LEU A 29 0.66 3.98 10.26
N ARG A 30 0.27 5.18 9.81
CA ARG A 30 -0.52 6.12 10.62
C ARG A 30 -1.85 5.52 11.05
N CYS A 31 -2.56 4.87 10.13
CA CYS A 31 -3.82 4.18 10.43
C CYS A 31 -3.61 3.00 11.38
N THR A 32 -2.54 2.22 11.21
CA THR A 32 -2.23 1.09 12.11
C THR A 32 -1.91 1.56 13.52
N VAL A 33 -1.08 2.60 13.68
CA VAL A 33 -0.78 3.20 14.99
C VAL A 33 -2.05 3.71 15.68
N ARG A 34 -2.96 4.35 14.92
CA ARG A 34 -4.27 4.76 15.45
C ARG A 34 -5.16 3.59 15.83
N ALA A 35 -5.11 2.49 15.08
CA ALA A 35 -5.85 1.28 15.41
C ALA A 35 -5.40 0.68 16.74
N LEU A 36 -4.09 0.66 17.00
CA LEU A 36 -3.52 0.10 18.25
C LEU A 36 -3.93 0.90 19.50
N GLY A 37 -4.20 2.21 19.35
CA GLY A 37 -4.74 3.06 20.41
C GLY A 37 -6.27 3.07 20.54
N ALA A 38 -6.98 2.33 19.67
CA ALA A 38 -8.44 2.30 19.62
C ALA A 38 -9.02 0.95 20.08
N SER A 39 -10.31 0.91 20.41
CA SER A 39 -11.02 -0.30 20.82
C SER A 39 -12.24 -0.58 19.93
N GLY A 40 -12.71 -1.84 19.96
CA GLY A 40 -13.94 -2.28 19.28
C GLY A 40 -13.98 -1.95 17.78
N ARG A 41 -15.08 -1.31 17.35
CA ARG A 41 -15.34 -0.94 15.95
C ARG A 41 -14.33 0.07 15.41
N SER A 42 -13.81 0.97 16.24
CA SER A 42 -12.85 1.98 15.79
C SER A 42 -11.50 1.35 15.39
N ARG A 43 -11.00 0.40 16.19
CA ARG A 43 -9.80 -0.39 15.84
C ARG A 43 -9.95 -1.09 14.50
N ARG A 44 -11.07 -1.80 14.31
CA ARG A 44 -11.36 -2.51 13.07
C ARG A 44 -11.36 -1.57 11.86
N ASN A 45 -12.04 -0.44 11.96
CA ASN A 45 -12.13 0.52 10.85
C ASN A 45 -10.75 1.08 10.48
N TRP A 46 -9.91 1.41 11.48
CA TRP A 46 -8.54 1.87 11.23
C TRP A 46 -7.65 0.81 10.58
N LEU A 47 -7.79 -0.47 10.96
CA LEU A 47 -7.05 -1.57 10.31
C LEU A 47 -7.52 -1.78 8.86
N ILE A 48 -8.82 -1.66 8.59
CA ILE A 48 -9.35 -1.73 7.21
C ILE A 48 -8.77 -0.59 6.37
N THR A 49 -8.79 0.64 6.87
CA THR A 49 -8.21 1.80 6.18
C THR A 49 -6.70 1.67 5.99
N ALA A 50 -5.99 1.10 6.97
CA ALA A 50 -4.56 0.82 6.84
C ALA A 50 -4.30 -0.19 5.71
N ALA A 51 -5.03 -1.30 5.71
CA ALA A 51 -4.89 -2.36 4.72
C ALA A 51 -5.25 -1.90 3.31
N SER A 52 -6.35 -1.15 3.16
CA SER A 52 -6.75 -0.60 1.87
C SER A 52 -5.74 0.41 1.34
N ALA A 53 -5.16 1.26 2.20
CA ALA A 53 -4.12 2.21 1.82
C ALA A 53 -2.82 1.53 1.38
N ILE A 54 -2.35 0.54 2.14
CA ILE A 54 -1.14 -0.21 1.78
C ILE A 54 -1.37 -1.00 0.49
N GLY A 55 -2.49 -1.73 0.39
CA GLY A 55 -2.83 -2.53 -0.79
C GLY A 55 -2.93 -1.70 -2.07
N THR A 56 -3.69 -0.60 -2.02
CA THR A 56 -3.79 0.32 -3.18
C THR A 56 -2.46 1.01 -3.47
N GLY A 57 -1.71 1.44 -2.47
CA GLY A 57 -0.40 2.09 -2.67
C GLY A 57 0.62 1.19 -3.36
N ILE A 58 0.73 -0.08 -2.93
CA ILE A 58 1.63 -1.06 -3.54
C ILE A 58 1.16 -1.41 -4.96
N TRP A 59 -0.14 -1.63 -5.17
CA TRP A 59 -0.67 -1.93 -6.50
C TRP A 59 -0.48 -0.75 -7.47
N THR A 60 -0.78 0.47 -7.04
CA THR A 60 -0.59 1.67 -7.86
C THR A 60 0.88 1.92 -8.13
N MET A 61 1.77 1.71 -7.16
CA MET A 61 3.22 1.74 -7.39
C MET A 61 3.61 0.77 -8.51
N HIS A 62 3.19 -0.49 -8.43
CA HIS A 62 3.53 -1.52 -9.41
C HIS A 62 3.06 -1.13 -10.81
N PHE A 63 1.79 -0.76 -10.98
CA PHE A 63 1.26 -0.47 -12.31
C PHE A 63 1.72 0.87 -12.87
N VAL A 64 1.98 1.88 -12.04
CA VAL A 64 2.60 3.14 -12.50
C VAL A 64 4.03 2.90 -12.99
N ALA A 65 4.79 1.99 -12.35
CA ALA A 65 6.09 1.58 -12.88
C ALA A 65 5.94 0.81 -14.20
N MET A 66 4.96 -0.08 -14.31
CA MET A 66 4.65 -0.81 -15.55
C MET A 66 4.19 0.08 -16.70
N LEU A 67 3.62 1.27 -16.44
CA LEU A 67 3.37 2.27 -17.50
C LEU A 67 4.68 2.75 -18.14
N GLY A 68 5.78 2.77 -17.38
CA GLY A 68 7.11 3.06 -17.88
C GLY A 68 7.80 1.88 -18.57
N PHE A 69 7.24 0.67 -18.46
CA PHE A 69 7.77 -0.55 -19.04
C PHE A 69 7.32 -0.68 -20.50
N GLY A 70 8.27 -0.66 -21.42
CA GLY A 70 8.06 -0.87 -22.85
C GLY A 70 8.91 -2.04 -23.36
N VAL A 71 8.39 -2.75 -24.35
CA VAL A 71 9.13 -3.77 -25.10
C VAL A 71 9.18 -3.33 -26.56
N THR A 72 10.39 -3.14 -27.10
CA THR A 72 10.53 -2.79 -28.52
C THR A 72 9.96 -3.89 -29.42
N GLY A 73 9.10 -3.52 -30.37
CA GLY A 73 8.58 -4.43 -31.40
C GLY A 73 7.25 -5.10 -31.07
N THR A 74 6.61 -4.77 -29.94
CA THR A 74 5.23 -5.20 -29.63
C THR A 74 4.52 -4.18 -28.76
N ASP A 75 3.22 -4.01 -28.99
CA ASP A 75 2.36 -3.31 -28.04
C ASP A 75 2.16 -4.15 -26.77
N ILE A 76 1.92 -3.46 -25.65
CA ILE A 76 1.58 -4.06 -24.37
C ILE A 76 0.10 -3.83 -24.09
N ARG A 77 -0.65 -4.92 -23.94
CA ARG A 77 -2.04 -4.91 -23.46
C ARG A 77 -2.15 -5.63 -22.13
N TYR A 78 -3.27 -5.41 -21.45
CA TYR A 78 -3.51 -5.96 -20.13
C TYR A 78 -4.81 -6.78 -20.11
N ASP A 79 -4.70 -7.97 -19.53
CA ASP A 79 -5.82 -8.80 -19.14
C ASP A 79 -6.52 -8.15 -17.93
N VAL A 80 -7.73 -7.62 -18.16
CA VAL A 80 -8.50 -6.87 -17.16
C VAL A 80 -8.82 -7.74 -15.93
N PRO A 81 -9.38 -8.96 -16.08
CA PRO A 81 -9.62 -9.86 -14.95
C PRO A 81 -8.38 -10.13 -14.08
N LEU A 82 -7.24 -10.48 -14.68
CA LEU A 82 -6.01 -10.75 -13.91
C LEU A 82 -5.48 -9.51 -13.22
N THR A 83 -5.59 -8.35 -13.87
CA THR A 83 -5.19 -7.07 -13.28
C THR A 83 -6.04 -6.75 -12.05
N VAL A 84 -7.36 -6.91 -12.12
CA VAL A 84 -8.25 -6.72 -10.97
C VAL A 84 -7.99 -7.76 -9.87
N LEU A 85 -7.76 -9.02 -10.25
CA LEU A 85 -7.43 -10.08 -9.31
C LEU A 85 -6.15 -9.76 -8.52
N SER A 86 -5.12 -9.21 -9.18
CA SER A 86 -3.88 -8.80 -8.53
C SER A 86 -4.13 -7.75 -7.43
N LEU A 87 -5.01 -6.77 -7.69
CA LEU A 87 -5.42 -5.76 -6.70
C LEU A 87 -6.15 -6.39 -5.51
N LEU A 88 -7.10 -7.29 -5.78
CA LEU A 88 -7.86 -7.98 -4.74
C LEU A 88 -6.96 -8.84 -3.85
N VAL A 89 -6.02 -9.57 -4.45
CA VAL A 89 -5.03 -10.37 -3.71
C VAL A 89 -4.19 -9.48 -2.80
N ALA A 90 -3.68 -8.35 -3.30
CA ALA A 90 -2.94 -7.41 -2.45
C ALA A 90 -3.81 -6.91 -1.28
N MET A 91 -5.05 -6.49 -1.53
CA MET A 91 -5.94 -6.01 -0.47
C MET A 91 -6.22 -7.07 0.59
N VAL A 92 -6.58 -8.29 0.20
CA VAL A 92 -6.93 -9.37 1.14
C VAL A 92 -5.73 -9.78 1.97
N VAL A 93 -4.57 -9.96 1.35
CA VAL A 93 -3.39 -10.50 2.04
C VAL A 93 -2.73 -9.45 2.94
N VAL A 94 -2.71 -8.17 2.52
CA VAL A 94 -2.29 -7.07 3.38
C VAL A 94 -3.26 -6.91 4.56
N CYS A 95 -4.58 -7.01 4.31
CA CYS A 95 -5.59 -6.98 5.37
C CYS A 95 -5.34 -8.08 6.41
N ALA A 96 -5.12 -9.32 5.96
CA ALA A 96 -4.80 -10.43 6.85
C ALA A 96 -3.56 -10.16 7.73
N GLY A 97 -2.47 -9.64 7.15
CA GLY A 97 -1.26 -9.34 7.91
C GLY A 97 -1.41 -8.19 8.91
N VAL A 98 -2.05 -7.09 8.49
CA VAL A 98 -2.33 -5.95 9.37
C VAL A 98 -3.30 -6.33 10.49
N PHE A 99 -4.30 -7.17 10.24
CA PHE A 99 -5.19 -7.69 11.27
C PHE A 99 -4.51 -8.68 12.21
N ALA A 100 -3.65 -9.55 11.69
CA ALA A 100 -2.90 -10.50 12.51
C ALA A 100 -2.04 -9.76 13.55
N VAL A 101 -1.29 -8.75 13.11
CA VAL A 101 -0.50 -7.89 14.01
C VAL A 101 -1.40 -7.00 14.86
N GLY A 102 -2.46 -6.47 14.25
CA GLY A 102 -3.40 -5.56 14.87
C GLY A 102 -4.29 -6.20 15.93
N TYR A 103 -4.33 -7.52 16.11
CA TYR A 103 -5.10 -8.20 17.18
C TYR A 103 -4.28 -9.19 18.02
N SER A 104 -3.03 -9.47 17.65
CA SER A 104 -2.20 -10.42 18.39
C SER A 104 -1.77 -9.89 19.76
N LYS A 105 -1.74 -10.80 20.74
CA LYS A 105 -1.11 -10.58 22.05
C LYS A 105 0.38 -10.97 22.05
N GLU A 106 0.77 -11.86 21.13
CA GLU A 106 2.14 -12.31 20.92
C GLU A 106 2.75 -11.54 19.73
N GLY A 107 3.49 -10.47 20.02
CA GLY A 107 4.00 -9.56 18.99
C GLY A 107 4.91 -10.24 17.96
N THR A 108 5.88 -11.03 18.41
CA THR A 108 6.92 -11.61 17.52
C THR A 108 6.35 -12.66 16.56
N ARG A 109 5.53 -13.60 17.05
CA ARG A 109 4.96 -14.67 16.22
C ARG A 109 4.00 -14.10 15.17
N ALA A 110 3.14 -13.15 15.56
CA ALA A 110 2.24 -12.50 14.62
C ALA A 110 2.97 -11.63 13.60
N LEU A 111 4.10 -11.04 13.97
CA LEU A 111 4.94 -10.27 13.07
C LEU A 111 5.63 -11.17 12.03
N LEU A 112 6.13 -12.35 12.42
CA LEU A 112 6.72 -13.30 11.48
C LEU A 112 5.67 -13.89 10.52
N ILE A 113 4.53 -14.34 11.05
CA ILE A 113 3.44 -14.91 10.23
C ILE A 113 2.81 -13.82 9.35
N GLY A 114 2.56 -12.64 9.90
CA GLY A 114 2.02 -11.50 9.18
C GLY A 114 2.98 -11.02 8.10
N GLY A 115 4.26 -10.90 8.41
CA GLY A 115 5.30 -10.49 7.46
C GLY A 115 5.48 -11.48 6.31
N LEU A 116 5.51 -12.79 6.61
CA LEU A 116 5.54 -13.84 5.59
C LEU A 116 4.29 -13.78 4.71
N THR A 117 3.11 -13.73 5.32
CA THR A 117 1.82 -13.73 4.59
C THR A 117 1.71 -12.49 3.71
N THR A 118 1.91 -11.30 4.27
CA THR A 118 1.89 -10.03 3.53
C THR A 118 2.95 -9.98 2.45
N GLY A 119 4.18 -10.40 2.72
CA GLY A 119 5.25 -10.44 1.73
C GLY A 119 4.93 -11.35 0.53
N LEU A 120 4.44 -12.56 0.81
CA LEU A 120 3.98 -13.49 -0.24
C LEU A 120 2.78 -12.93 -1.02
N GLY A 121 1.86 -12.22 -0.37
CA GLY A 121 0.76 -11.53 -1.04
C GLY A 121 1.23 -10.42 -1.97
N VAL A 122 2.19 -9.61 -1.53
CA VAL A 122 2.77 -8.53 -2.34
C VAL A 122 3.53 -9.10 -3.53
N ALA A 123 4.32 -10.16 -3.34
CA ALA A 123 4.97 -10.87 -4.44
C ALA A 123 3.94 -11.50 -5.39
N SER A 124 2.89 -12.13 -4.87
CA SER A 124 1.81 -12.71 -5.66
C SER A 124 1.10 -11.65 -6.51
N MET A 125 0.79 -10.48 -5.93
CA MET A 125 0.22 -9.36 -6.68
C MET A 125 1.15 -8.93 -7.82
N HIS A 126 2.44 -8.78 -7.56
CA HIS A 126 3.42 -8.41 -8.59
C HIS A 126 3.43 -9.41 -9.74
N TYR A 127 3.52 -10.71 -9.46
CA TYR A 127 3.58 -11.74 -10.50
C TYR A 127 2.24 -11.99 -11.20
N LEU A 128 1.10 -11.81 -10.52
CA LEU A 128 -0.22 -11.77 -11.17
C LEU A 128 -0.34 -10.55 -12.10
N GLY A 129 0.18 -9.40 -11.69
CA GLY A 129 0.23 -8.20 -12.52
C GLY A 129 1.07 -8.42 -13.78
N MET A 130 2.21 -9.11 -13.65
CA MET A 130 3.02 -9.53 -14.79
C MET A 130 2.33 -10.57 -15.66
N ALA A 131 1.61 -11.53 -15.08
CA ALA A 131 0.83 -12.52 -15.82
C ALA A 131 -0.35 -11.89 -16.59
N ALA A 132 -0.80 -10.70 -16.19
CA ALA A 132 -1.81 -9.94 -16.92
C ALA A 132 -1.26 -9.28 -18.19
N VAL A 133 0.05 -9.19 -18.36
CA VAL A 133 0.67 -8.59 -19.55
C VAL A 133 0.45 -9.48 -20.76
N ARG A 134 -0.13 -8.89 -21.81
CA ARG A 134 -0.32 -9.50 -23.13
C ARG A 134 0.57 -8.77 -24.13
N LEU A 135 1.42 -9.53 -24.82
CA LEU A 135 2.32 -9.06 -25.86
C LEU A 135 2.52 -10.17 -26.90
N HIS A 136 3.04 -9.82 -28.07
CA HIS A 136 3.34 -10.80 -29.11
C HIS A 136 4.64 -11.54 -28.81
N GLY A 137 4.54 -12.66 -28.09
CA GLY A 137 5.68 -13.45 -27.67
C GLY A 137 5.54 -14.01 -26.25
N ASP A 138 6.66 -14.47 -25.69
CA ASP A 138 6.71 -15.16 -24.40
C ASP A 138 7.51 -14.39 -23.36
N VAL A 139 7.00 -14.41 -22.12
CA VAL A 139 7.65 -13.83 -20.95
C VAL A 139 8.21 -14.98 -20.10
N THR A 140 9.53 -15.00 -19.92
CA THR A 140 10.22 -16.00 -19.09
C THR A 140 10.91 -15.33 -17.90
N TYR A 141 11.14 -16.10 -16.84
CA TYR A 141 11.68 -15.59 -15.58
C TYR A 141 12.94 -16.35 -15.16
N ASP A 142 13.92 -15.61 -14.64
CA ASP A 142 15.04 -16.18 -13.89
C ASP A 142 14.59 -16.54 -12.46
N ALA A 143 14.55 -17.83 -12.14
CA ALA A 143 14.03 -18.33 -10.86
C ALA A 143 14.80 -17.79 -9.64
N VAL A 144 16.11 -17.53 -9.76
CA VAL A 144 16.92 -17.02 -8.66
C VAL A 144 16.54 -15.57 -8.36
N ARG A 145 16.38 -14.74 -9.39
CA ARG A 145 15.95 -13.34 -9.24
C ARG A 145 14.51 -13.23 -8.75
N VAL A 146 13.63 -14.15 -9.16
CA VAL A 146 12.28 -14.28 -8.58
C VAL A 146 12.35 -14.62 -7.09
N GLY A 147 13.17 -15.60 -6.71
CA GLY A 147 13.37 -15.93 -5.29
C GLY A 147 13.88 -14.74 -4.48
N LEU A 148 14.81 -13.95 -5.05
CA LEU A 148 15.33 -12.74 -4.42
C LEU A 148 14.25 -11.66 -4.25
N SER A 149 13.41 -11.41 -5.25
CA SER A 149 12.32 -10.44 -5.15
C SER A 149 11.33 -10.85 -4.04
N VAL A 150 10.97 -12.14 -3.98
CA VAL A 150 10.07 -12.69 -2.95
C VAL A 150 10.68 -12.52 -1.56
N LEU A 151 11.98 -12.78 -1.41
CA LEU A 151 12.69 -12.56 -0.16
C LEU A 151 12.65 -11.08 0.26
N ILE A 152 12.93 -10.16 -0.67
CA ILE A 152 12.82 -8.71 -0.41
C ILE A 152 11.39 -8.35 0.01
N ALA A 153 10.36 -8.92 -0.64
CA ALA A 153 8.96 -8.69 -0.30
C ALA A 153 8.66 -9.07 1.16
N VAL A 154 9.09 -10.27 1.58
CA VAL A 154 8.89 -10.78 2.95
C VAL A 154 9.63 -9.94 3.97
N VAL A 155 10.89 -9.59 3.71
CA VAL A 155 11.68 -8.73 4.61
C VAL A 155 11.05 -7.34 4.73
N ALA A 156 10.66 -6.74 3.61
CA ALA A 156 10.02 -5.43 3.57
C ALA A 156 8.69 -5.42 4.32
N ALA A 157 7.84 -6.43 4.10
CA ALA A 157 6.55 -6.56 4.79
C ALA A 157 6.73 -6.78 6.30
N THR A 158 7.72 -7.60 6.69
CA THR A 158 8.05 -7.83 8.09
C THR A 158 8.54 -6.55 8.77
N ALA A 159 9.44 -5.80 8.12
CA ALA A 159 9.94 -4.51 8.60
C ALA A 159 8.83 -3.46 8.70
N ALA A 160 7.89 -3.44 7.75
CA ALA A 160 6.73 -2.57 7.75
C ALA A 160 5.81 -2.81 8.96
N LEU A 161 5.48 -4.07 9.22
CA LEU A 161 4.68 -4.47 10.37
C LEU A 161 5.41 -4.21 11.69
N TRP A 162 6.72 -4.45 11.73
CA TRP A 162 7.57 -4.08 12.86
C TRP A 162 7.53 -2.58 13.14
N ALA A 163 7.67 -1.76 12.10
CA ALA A 163 7.63 -0.31 12.20
C ALA A 163 6.27 0.18 12.74
N ALA A 164 5.17 -0.42 12.27
CA ALA A 164 3.83 -0.09 12.74
C ALA A 164 3.62 -0.37 14.25
N LEU A 165 4.33 -1.35 14.81
CA LEU A 165 4.26 -1.69 16.24
C LEU A 165 5.19 -0.84 17.11
N ASN A 166 6.37 -0.49 16.60
CA ASN A 166 7.45 0.11 17.41
C ASN A 166 7.59 1.63 17.22
N ILE A 167 7.11 2.18 16.10
CA ILE A 167 7.27 3.58 15.76
C ILE A 167 5.99 4.36 16.06
N LYS A 168 6.09 5.34 16.96
CA LYS A 168 4.96 6.21 17.35
C LYS A 168 5.13 7.68 16.93
N SER A 169 6.36 8.12 16.70
CA SER A 169 6.65 9.51 16.34
C SER A 169 6.24 9.80 14.88
N PRO A 170 5.51 10.90 14.60
CA PRO A 170 5.11 11.27 13.24
C PRO A 170 6.28 11.39 12.26
N ILE A 171 7.41 11.93 12.71
CA ILE A 171 8.63 12.08 11.89
C ILE A 171 9.21 10.71 11.56
N ALA A 172 9.29 9.82 12.56
CA ALA A 172 9.79 8.47 12.36
C ALA A 172 8.87 7.63 11.46
N VAL A 173 7.54 7.84 11.51
CA VAL A 173 6.60 7.22 10.56
C VAL A 173 6.85 7.71 9.13
N THR A 174 7.10 9.00 8.94
CA THR A 174 7.45 9.55 7.61
C THR A 174 8.76 8.94 7.10
N LEU A 175 9.81 8.89 7.92
CA LEU A 175 11.09 8.25 7.52
C LEU A 175 10.91 6.76 7.21
N ALA A 176 10.16 6.03 8.04
CA ALA A 176 9.86 4.63 7.81
C ALA A 176 9.10 4.41 6.49
N SER A 177 8.16 5.30 6.14
CA SER A 177 7.41 5.20 4.89
C SER A 177 8.26 5.39 3.64
N VAL A 178 9.27 6.26 3.70
CA VAL A 178 10.25 6.48 2.62
C VAL A 178 11.12 5.24 2.42
N VAL A 179 11.59 4.63 3.52
CA VAL A 179 12.37 3.38 3.50
C VAL A 179 11.52 2.22 2.99
N MET A 180 10.26 2.12 3.43
CA MET A 180 9.33 1.11 2.95
C MET A 180 9.02 1.27 1.47
N GLY A 181 8.78 2.50 1.01
CA GLY A 181 8.62 2.79 -0.41
C GLY A 181 9.81 2.28 -1.22
N LEU A 182 11.02 2.49 -0.71
CA LEU A 182 12.24 2.04 -1.37
C LEU A 182 12.29 0.52 -1.41
N ALA A 183 12.01 -0.15 -0.31
CA ALA A 183 12.02 -1.60 -0.23
C ALA A 183 11.01 -2.26 -1.19
N VAL A 184 9.78 -1.74 -1.27
CA VAL A 184 8.76 -2.27 -2.19
C VAL A 184 9.13 -1.97 -3.65
N SER A 185 9.66 -0.77 -3.96
CA SER A 185 10.18 -0.47 -5.30
C SER A 185 11.36 -1.37 -5.67
N SER A 186 12.30 -1.62 -4.74
CA SER A 186 13.42 -2.54 -4.94
C SER A 186 12.94 -3.96 -5.24
N MET A 187 11.91 -4.44 -4.54
CA MET A 187 11.31 -5.73 -4.87
C MET A 187 10.77 -5.74 -6.31
N HIS A 188 9.99 -4.72 -6.68
CA HIS A 188 9.41 -4.62 -8.01
C HIS A 188 10.48 -4.64 -9.10
N TYR A 189 11.49 -3.78 -9.00
CA TYR A 189 12.56 -3.73 -10.00
C TYR A 189 13.41 -4.99 -10.01
N THR A 190 13.66 -5.63 -8.85
CA THR A 190 14.31 -6.95 -8.81
C THR A 190 13.50 -8.00 -9.56
N GLY A 191 12.17 -7.99 -9.40
CA GLY A 191 11.25 -8.81 -10.18
C GLY A 191 11.30 -8.52 -11.68
N MET A 192 11.33 -7.24 -12.06
CA MET A 192 11.47 -6.84 -13.46
C MET A 192 12.82 -7.23 -14.07
N PHE A 193 13.91 -7.17 -13.31
CA PHE A 193 15.22 -7.67 -13.75
C PHE A 193 15.24 -9.20 -13.94
N ALA A 194 14.27 -9.94 -13.39
CA ALA A 194 14.13 -11.37 -13.65
C ALA A 194 13.48 -11.66 -15.01
N VAL A 195 12.82 -10.68 -15.63
CA VAL A 195 12.01 -10.86 -16.83
C VAL A 195 12.87 -10.89 -18.07
N ARG A 196 12.62 -11.86 -18.95
CA ARG A 196 13.13 -11.91 -20.32
C ARG A 196 11.95 -12.05 -21.28
N VAL A 197 11.90 -11.17 -22.28
CA VAL A 197 10.83 -11.17 -23.29
C VAL A 197 11.39 -11.62 -24.64
N HIS A 198 10.81 -12.68 -25.18
CA HIS A 198 11.06 -13.11 -26.54
C HIS A 198 9.90 -12.65 -27.43
N VAL A 199 10.15 -11.65 -28.29
CA VAL A 199 9.13 -11.09 -29.17
C VAL A 199 9.03 -11.92 -30.43
N THR A 200 7.81 -12.35 -30.76
CA THR A 200 7.47 -13.05 -32.00
C THR A 200 6.57 -12.13 -32.82
N PRO A 201 7.06 -11.49 -33.90
CA PRO A 201 6.27 -10.53 -34.67
C PRO A 201 4.97 -11.15 -35.19
N SER A 202 3.85 -10.46 -34.97
CA SER A 202 2.53 -10.83 -35.49
C SER A 202 1.75 -9.57 -35.87
N GLY A 203 0.90 -9.69 -36.90
CA GLY A 203 -0.04 -8.65 -37.31
C GLY A 203 -1.43 -8.80 -36.69
N GLU A 204 -1.65 -9.82 -35.86
CA GLU A 204 -2.92 -10.03 -35.18
C GLU A 204 -3.15 -8.99 -34.07
N ALA A 205 -4.41 -8.69 -33.79
CA ALA A 205 -4.75 -7.80 -32.69
C ALA A 205 -4.61 -8.54 -31.35
N LEU A 206 -3.75 -8.02 -30.45
CA LEU A 206 -3.67 -8.53 -29.09
C LEU A 206 -5.01 -8.32 -28.35
N PRO A 207 -5.54 -9.32 -27.63
CA PRO A 207 -6.68 -9.14 -26.76
C PRO A 207 -6.33 -8.31 -25.52
N GLY A 208 -7.35 -7.76 -24.85
CA GLY A 208 -7.20 -6.98 -23.62
C GLY A 208 -7.29 -5.46 -23.82
N ALA A 209 -7.03 -4.72 -22.76
CA ALA A 209 -7.11 -3.26 -22.75
C ALA A 209 -5.71 -2.63 -22.90
N THR A 210 -5.63 -1.46 -23.53
CA THR A 210 -4.37 -0.70 -23.51
C THR A 210 -4.13 -0.09 -22.13
N ALA A 211 -2.88 0.25 -21.83
CA ALA A 211 -2.50 0.96 -20.62
C ALA A 211 -3.35 2.22 -20.39
N MET A 212 -3.55 3.03 -21.44
CA MET A 212 -4.30 4.29 -21.36
C MET A 212 -5.81 4.09 -21.20
N GLN A 213 -6.36 2.99 -21.71
CA GLN A 213 -7.79 2.68 -21.60
C GLN A 213 -8.19 2.22 -20.20
N PHE A 214 -7.29 1.52 -19.49
CA PHE A 214 -7.64 0.84 -18.25
C PHE A 214 -6.70 1.14 -17.08
N ILE A 215 -5.40 0.91 -17.24
CA ILE A 215 -4.43 1.06 -16.16
C ILE A 215 -4.32 2.51 -15.69
N PHE A 216 -4.24 3.46 -16.63
CA PHE A 216 -4.09 4.87 -16.30
C PHE A 216 -5.30 5.43 -15.53
N PRO A 217 -6.56 5.30 -15.98
CA PRO A 217 -7.72 5.73 -15.20
C PRO A 217 -7.82 5.06 -13.83
N LEU A 218 -7.52 3.76 -13.74
CA LEU A 218 -7.56 3.03 -12.47
C LEU A 218 -6.47 3.53 -11.50
N ALA A 219 -5.25 3.77 -11.98
CA ALA A 219 -4.17 4.34 -11.19
C ALA A 219 -4.50 5.75 -10.68
N VAL A 220 -5.10 6.60 -11.52
CA VAL A 220 -5.56 7.94 -11.13
C VAL A 220 -6.67 7.86 -10.08
N GLY A 221 -7.63 6.95 -10.24
CA GLY A 221 -8.72 6.73 -9.28
C GLY A 221 -8.20 6.28 -7.92
N LEU A 222 -7.31 5.28 -7.90
CA LEU A 222 -6.69 4.79 -6.66
C LEU A 222 -5.74 5.83 -6.02
N GLY A 223 -5.03 6.62 -6.83
CA GLY A 223 -4.21 7.71 -6.33
C GLY A 223 -5.04 8.82 -5.70
N SER A 224 -6.16 9.18 -6.32
CA SER A 224 -7.13 10.14 -5.75
C SER A 224 -7.72 9.62 -4.44
N TYR A 225 -8.06 8.32 -4.37
CA TYR A 225 -8.50 7.67 -3.14
C TYR A 225 -7.44 7.76 -2.02
N LEU A 226 -6.17 7.48 -2.33
CA LEU A 226 -5.08 7.58 -1.36
C LEU A 226 -4.88 9.02 -0.87
N PHE A 227 -4.94 9.99 -1.79
CA PHE A 227 -4.83 11.41 -1.45
C PHE A 227 -5.97 11.86 -0.52
N LEU A 228 -7.22 11.55 -0.85
CA LEU A 228 -8.39 11.89 -0.04
C LEU A 228 -8.35 11.22 1.33
N THR A 229 -7.95 9.95 1.38
CA THR A 229 -7.81 9.21 2.64
C THR A 229 -6.69 9.80 3.49
N SER A 230 -5.56 10.18 2.87
CA SER A 230 -4.47 10.87 3.56
C SER A 230 -4.91 12.21 4.16
N ALA A 231 -5.64 13.02 3.39
CA ALA A 231 -6.21 14.27 3.88
C ALA A 231 -7.19 14.04 5.05
N PHE A 232 -8.09 13.06 4.93
CA PHE A 232 -9.00 12.67 6.01
C PHE A 232 -8.24 12.23 7.27
N VAL A 233 -7.17 11.45 7.13
CA VAL A 233 -6.35 11.01 8.26
C VAL A 233 -5.58 12.17 8.88
N ALA A 234 -5.06 13.09 8.08
CA ALA A 234 -4.36 14.28 8.56
C ALA A 234 -5.30 15.24 9.32
N LEU A 235 -6.54 15.39 8.86
CA LEU A 235 -7.54 16.28 9.47
C LEU A 235 -8.28 15.65 10.65
N SER A 236 -8.27 14.32 10.78
CA SER A 236 -9.01 13.66 11.87
C SER A 236 -8.28 13.85 13.21
N PRO A 237 -8.98 14.36 14.24
CA PRO A 237 -8.38 14.65 15.55
C PRO A 237 -7.73 13.42 16.16
N THR A 238 -6.52 13.59 16.67
CA THR A 238 -5.79 12.57 17.42
C THR A 238 -6.49 12.27 18.74
N THR A 239 -6.21 11.11 19.33
CA THR A 239 -6.81 10.71 20.61
C THR A 239 -6.51 11.71 21.73
N GLY A 240 -5.32 12.34 21.71
CA GLY A 240 -4.94 13.38 22.66
C GLY A 240 -5.75 14.67 22.50
N GLU A 241 -5.99 15.12 21.25
CA GLU A 241 -6.83 16.29 20.98
C GLU A 241 -8.29 16.03 21.36
N ARG A 242 -8.82 14.82 21.10
CA ARG A 242 -10.18 14.44 21.52
C ARG A 242 -10.32 14.43 23.04
N ALA A 243 -9.32 13.92 23.75
CA ALA A 243 -9.30 13.94 25.21
C ALA A 243 -9.24 15.38 25.74
N ALA A 244 -8.38 16.23 25.17
CA ALA A 244 -8.28 17.64 25.54
C ALA A 244 -9.58 18.42 25.25
N SER A 245 -10.22 18.21 24.09
CA SER A 245 -11.52 18.80 23.78
C SER A 245 -12.63 18.31 24.71
N ALA A 246 -12.64 17.01 25.06
CA ALA A 246 -13.61 16.45 26.00
C ALA A 246 -13.43 17.04 27.41
N SER A 247 -12.18 17.15 27.90
CA SER A 247 -11.86 17.78 29.18
C SER A 247 -12.25 19.26 29.19
N ALA A 248 -11.92 20.02 28.15
CA ALA A 248 -12.29 21.43 28.04
C ALA A 248 -13.81 21.65 27.96
N GLN A 249 -14.54 20.73 27.33
CA GLN A 249 -16.00 20.78 27.25
C GLN A 249 -16.65 20.41 28.59
N GLN A 250 -16.06 19.46 29.33
CA GLN A 250 -16.50 19.09 30.67
C GLN A 250 -16.24 20.22 31.68
N GLU A 251 -15.11 20.92 31.58
CA GLU A 251 -14.82 22.13 32.38
C GLU A 251 -15.81 23.26 32.07
N LYS A 252 -16.10 23.53 30.80
CA LYS A 252 -17.12 24.53 30.42
C LYS A 252 -18.50 24.18 30.96
N SER A 253 -18.94 22.93 30.82
CA SER A 253 -20.22 22.47 31.38
C SER A 253 -20.26 22.54 32.91
N ALA A 254 -19.12 22.38 33.60
CA ALA A 254 -19.03 22.55 35.04
C ALA A 254 -19.12 24.02 35.49
N GLN A 255 -18.61 24.96 34.67
CA GLN A 255 -18.68 26.40 34.93
C GLN A 255 -20.06 27.00 34.60
N ASP A 256 -20.79 26.43 33.64
CA ASP A 256 -22.16 26.86 33.28
C ASP A 256 -23.25 26.34 34.24
N LEU A 257 -22.91 25.53 35.24
CA LEU A 257 -23.86 25.15 36.30
C LEU A 257 -24.14 26.38 37.18
N PRO A 258 -25.37 26.93 37.20
CA PRO A 258 -25.69 28.09 38.02
C PRO A 258 -25.37 27.78 39.48
N GLY A 259 -24.57 28.66 40.10
CA GLY A 259 -24.02 28.47 41.44
C GLY A 259 -25.11 28.02 42.42
N ARG A 260 -24.92 26.84 43.02
CA ARG A 260 -25.69 26.44 44.20
C ARG A 260 -25.48 27.52 45.26
N GLN A 261 -26.46 28.41 45.41
CA GLN A 261 -26.53 29.28 46.58
C GLN A 261 -26.48 28.40 47.82
N PRO A 262 -25.52 28.61 48.74
CA PRO A 262 -25.50 27.86 49.98
C PRO A 262 -26.78 28.19 50.74
N ALA A 263 -27.56 27.15 51.05
CA ALA A 263 -28.75 27.27 51.88
C ALA A 263 -28.34 27.91 53.21
N ARG A 264 -28.74 29.16 53.42
CA ARG A 264 -28.68 29.82 54.74
C ARG A 264 -29.69 29.09 55.62
N THR A 265 -29.18 28.21 56.47
CA THR A 265 -29.93 27.68 57.63
C THR A 265 -30.17 28.83 58.60
N ALA A 266 -31.43 29.19 58.78
CA ALA A 266 -31.93 29.99 59.89
C ALA A 266 -32.38 29.07 61.02
#